data_AF-A0A1V5H0B5-F1
#
_entry.id   AF-A0A1V5H0B5-F1
#
_cell.length_a   1.000
_cell.length_b   1.000
_cell.length_c   1.000
_cell.angle_alpha   90.00
_cell.angle_beta   90.00
_cell.angle_gamma   90.00
#
_symmetry.space_group_name_H-M   'P 1'
#
loop_
_entity.id
_entity.type
_entity.pdbx_description
1 polymer ?
#
loop_
_entity_poly.entity_id
_entity_poly.type
_entity_poly.pdbx_seq_one_letter_code
_entity_poly.pdbx_strand_id
1 'polypeptide(L)'
;MSVRWHRIATPPFLAAATVLFLGVLGLNWVIASFEVFVAKQPIELRQPLFELPDRFGPYQQLSQEPDLTPEIEAVLGAHAYITREYMDTRKAKGDPGAVMRLHIAYFTGTPDMVIHVPEVCYIAHGAQGQKSELQTVRLDSPLFQDRPDGKVAATTAGGSPVTIPSREVPLRVFNFAQGNAGEPATVTYFFAANGSFMGTTTRVRTLVFDVRDKYAYWCKIETLPVGVADRQQAVETVREFLGAALPEIMACLPDWEEVKAGRYPVQPAIE
;
A
#
# COMPACT_ATOMS: atom_id res chain seq x y z
N MET A 1 -10.13 23.85 48.40
CA MET A 1 -10.14 22.42 48.80
C MET A 1 -8.71 21.99 49.06
N SER A 2 -8.31 21.78 50.32
CA SER A 2 -6.97 21.29 50.65
C SER A 2 -6.99 19.75 50.72
N VAL A 3 -6.19 19.11 49.87
CA VAL A 3 -6.02 17.64 49.91
C VAL A 3 -5.26 17.29 51.19
N ARG A 4 -5.89 16.54 52.09
CA ARG A 4 -5.26 16.04 53.33
C ARG A 4 -4.40 14.79 53.02
N TRP A 5 -3.19 15.01 52.52
CA TRP A 5 -2.24 13.98 52.08
C TRP A 5 -1.96 12.84 53.08
N HIS A 6 -1.97 13.15 54.38
CA HIS A 6 -1.74 12.17 55.45
C HIS A 6 -2.83 11.10 55.58
N ARG A 7 -4.03 11.29 54.99
CA ARG A 7 -5.09 10.28 54.96
C ARG A 7 -5.05 9.39 53.71
N ILE A 8 -4.26 9.77 52.71
CA ILE A 8 -4.19 9.08 51.41
C ILE A 8 -3.00 8.12 51.38
N ALA A 9 -1.89 8.46 52.05
CA ALA A 9 -0.69 7.62 52.15
C ALA A 9 -0.84 6.44 53.14
N THR A 10 -1.91 5.66 52.99
CA THR A 10 -2.06 4.39 53.73
C THR A 10 -1.12 3.33 53.15
N PRO A 11 -0.71 2.30 53.93
CA PRO A 11 0.16 1.24 53.41
C PRO A 11 -0.36 0.55 52.12
N PRO A 12 -1.67 0.27 51.96
CA PRO A 12 -2.19 -0.26 50.69
C PRO A 12 -2.05 0.71 49.52
N PHE A 13 -2.27 2.01 49.76
CA PHE A 13 -2.07 3.04 48.74
C PHE A 13 -0.60 3.12 48.32
N LEU A 14 0.34 3.12 49.28
CA LEU A 14 1.77 3.14 48.99
C LEU A 14 2.22 1.89 48.24
N ALA A 15 1.70 0.71 48.58
CA ALA A 15 1.96 -0.52 47.85
C ALA A 15 1.45 -0.43 46.40
N ALA A 16 0.21 0.01 46.19
CA ALA A 16 -0.35 0.19 44.86
C ALA A 16 0.43 1.24 44.03
N ALA A 17 0.77 2.38 44.64
CA ALA A 17 1.55 3.42 44.00
C ALA A 17 2.95 2.93 43.62
N THR A 18 3.59 2.13 44.48
CA THR A 18 4.91 1.52 44.21
C THR A 18 4.84 0.52 43.06
N VAL A 19 3.83 -0.35 43.03
CA VAL A 19 3.61 -1.30 41.93
C VAL A 19 3.38 -0.57 40.61
N LEU A 20 2.55 0.47 40.59
CA LEU A 20 2.31 1.28 39.40
C LEU A 20 3.58 2.01 38.95
N PHE A 21 4.34 2.59 39.89
CA PHE A 21 5.58 3.29 39.58
C PHE A 21 6.65 2.35 39.00
N LEU A 22 6.84 1.18 39.61
CA LEU A 22 7.72 0.14 39.09
C LEU A 22 7.23 -0.39 37.73
N GLY A 23 5.91 -0.49 37.52
CA GLY A 23 5.31 -0.84 36.24
C GLY A 23 5.63 0.19 35.15
N VAL A 24 5.52 1.49 35.45
CA VAL A 24 5.88 2.58 34.51
C VAL A 24 7.37 2.56 34.19
N LEU A 25 8.23 2.44 35.20
CA LEU A 25 9.67 2.36 34.99
C LEU A 25 10.06 1.11 34.20
N GLY A 26 9.49 -0.05 34.53
CA GLY A 26 9.73 -1.31 33.84
C GLY A 26 9.26 -1.26 32.39
N LEU A 27 8.07 -0.72 32.13
CA LEU A 27 7.56 -0.56 30.76
C LEU A 27 8.41 0.42 29.94
N ASN A 28 8.79 1.57 30.51
CA ASN A 28 9.66 2.53 29.83
C ASN A 28 11.04 1.93 29.56
N TRP A 29 11.60 1.18 30.51
CA TRP A 29 12.87 0.48 30.32
C TRP A 29 12.76 -0.60 29.23
N VAL A 30 11.66 -1.35 29.17
CA VAL A 30 11.40 -2.31 28.08
C VAL A 30 11.28 -1.58 26.75
N ILE A 31 10.50 -0.51 26.65
CA ILE A 31 10.35 0.27 25.40
C ILE A 31 11.70 0.81 24.93
N ALA A 32 12.49 1.38 25.84
CA ALA A 32 13.81 1.95 25.53
C ALA A 32 14.86 0.89 25.20
N SER A 33 14.83 -0.27 25.86
CA SER A 33 15.85 -1.32 25.69
C SER A 33 15.56 -2.26 24.52
N PHE A 34 14.29 -2.43 24.14
CA PHE A 34 13.86 -3.33 23.06
C PHE A 34 13.46 -2.60 21.79
N GLU A 35 13.70 -1.29 21.70
CA GLU A 35 13.33 -0.44 20.55
C GLU A 35 11.88 -0.69 20.09
N VAL A 36 10.95 -0.80 21.04
CA VAL A 36 9.55 -1.11 20.74
C VAL A 36 8.91 0.15 20.18
N PHE A 37 8.70 0.19 18.87
CA PHE A 37 8.07 1.30 18.17
C PHE A 37 6.54 1.18 18.25
N VAL A 38 5.98 1.62 19.37
CA VAL A 38 4.53 1.69 19.61
C VAL A 38 3.87 2.69 18.65
N ALA A 39 4.53 3.82 18.40
CA ALA A 39 4.13 4.79 17.39
C ALA A 39 5.02 4.67 16.15
N LYS A 40 4.41 4.51 14.97
CA LYS A 40 5.12 4.40 13.70
C LYS A 40 5.54 5.77 13.20
N GLN A 41 6.77 5.88 12.71
CA GLN A 41 7.21 7.08 12.01
C GLN A 41 6.78 7.04 10.54
N PRO A 42 6.39 8.19 9.97
CA PRO A 42 6.15 8.29 8.54
C PRO A 42 7.45 8.05 7.76
N ILE A 43 7.30 7.55 6.54
CA ILE A 43 8.36 7.38 5.57
C ILE A 43 7.91 7.97 4.24
N GLU A 44 8.75 8.82 3.67
CA GLU A 44 8.42 9.54 2.44
C GLU A 44 8.57 8.63 1.22
N LEU A 45 7.80 8.93 0.17
CA LEU A 45 8.02 8.36 -1.14
C LEU A 45 9.42 8.75 -1.65
N ARG A 46 10.05 7.87 -2.43
CA ARG A 46 11.33 8.20 -3.10
C ARG A 46 11.14 9.24 -4.19
N GLN A 47 9.99 9.18 -4.88
CA GLN A 47 9.55 10.19 -5.82
C GLN A 47 8.02 10.29 -5.78
N PRO A 48 7.43 11.46 -6.07
CA PRO A 48 5.99 11.63 -6.09
C PRO A 48 5.29 10.67 -7.05
N LEU A 49 4.08 10.21 -6.72
CA LEU A 49 3.33 9.28 -7.58
C LEU A 49 2.99 9.87 -8.96
N PHE A 50 2.90 11.19 -9.10
CA PHE A 50 2.67 11.82 -10.40
C PHE A 50 3.88 11.73 -11.34
N GLU A 51 5.06 11.34 -10.85
CA GLU A 51 6.25 11.08 -11.70
C GLU A 51 6.24 9.68 -12.31
N LEU A 52 5.19 8.88 -12.08
CA LEU A 52 4.95 7.67 -12.88
C LEU A 52 5.03 8.02 -14.38
N PRO A 53 5.81 7.28 -15.19
CA PRO A 53 6.01 7.66 -16.58
C PRO A 53 4.71 7.60 -17.39
N ASP A 54 4.55 8.54 -18.31
CA ASP A 54 3.45 8.53 -19.28
C ASP A 54 3.52 7.32 -20.23
N ARG A 55 4.69 6.66 -20.35
CA ARG A 55 4.91 5.50 -21.20
C ARG A 55 5.83 4.48 -20.53
N PHE A 56 5.43 3.22 -20.53
CA PHE A 56 6.26 2.09 -20.10
C PHE A 56 5.79 0.81 -20.80
N GLY A 57 6.73 -0.01 -21.27
CA GLY A 57 6.40 -1.19 -22.08
C GLY A 57 5.47 -0.82 -23.27
N PRO A 58 4.38 -1.57 -23.51
CA PRO A 58 3.39 -1.24 -24.54
C PRO A 58 2.32 -0.24 -24.10
N TYR A 59 2.43 0.36 -22.91
CA TYR A 59 1.38 1.20 -22.32
C TYR A 59 1.68 2.69 -22.47
N GLN A 60 0.66 3.46 -22.80
CA GLN A 60 0.71 4.92 -22.92
C GLN A 60 -0.44 5.57 -22.16
N GLN A 61 -0.15 6.58 -21.35
CA GLN A 61 -1.15 7.33 -20.60
C GLN A 61 -2.14 8.02 -21.55
N LEU A 62 -3.43 7.83 -21.27
CA LEU A 62 -4.54 8.49 -21.95
C LEU A 62 -5.04 9.68 -21.16
N SER A 63 -5.20 9.52 -19.85
CA SER A 63 -5.86 10.48 -18.98
C SER A 63 -5.36 10.34 -17.54
N GLN A 64 -5.55 11.40 -16.76
CA GLN A 64 -5.41 11.39 -15.31
C GLN A 64 -6.65 12.07 -14.73
N GLU A 65 -7.24 11.47 -13.68
CA GLU A 65 -8.34 12.10 -12.96
C GLU A 65 -7.84 13.31 -12.17
N PRO A 66 -8.66 14.36 -12.00
CA PRO A 66 -8.34 15.46 -11.11
C PRO A 66 -8.07 14.98 -9.68
N ASP A 67 -7.30 15.78 -8.95
CA ASP A 67 -7.09 15.55 -7.53
C ASP A 67 -8.45 15.57 -6.78
N LEU A 68 -8.55 14.73 -5.75
CA LEU A 68 -9.67 14.69 -4.83
C LEU A 68 -9.75 16.03 -4.07
N THR A 69 -10.95 16.36 -3.63
CA THR A 69 -11.12 17.56 -2.81
C THR A 69 -10.44 17.36 -1.44
N PRO A 70 -9.96 18.42 -0.78
CA PRO A 70 -9.28 18.31 0.51
C PRO A 70 -10.10 17.58 1.58
N GLU A 71 -11.42 17.67 1.52
CA GLU A 71 -12.33 16.96 2.42
C GLU A 71 -12.27 15.44 2.22
N ILE A 72 -12.21 14.98 0.97
CA ILE A 72 -12.11 13.56 0.64
C ILE A 72 -10.72 13.03 1.02
N GLU A 73 -9.66 13.80 0.74
CA GLU A 73 -8.29 13.44 1.15
C GLU A 73 -8.18 13.26 2.66
N ALA A 74 -8.74 14.17 3.45
CA ALA A 74 -8.73 14.09 4.91
C ALA A 74 -9.45 12.84 5.45
N VAL A 75 -10.55 12.44 4.81
CA VAL A 75 -11.30 11.22 5.18
C VAL A 75 -10.55 9.96 4.79
N LEU A 76 -9.94 9.93 3.60
CA LEU A 76 -9.18 8.79 3.14
C LEU A 76 -7.84 8.65 3.89
N GLY A 77 -7.26 9.76 4.34
CA GLY A 77 -5.94 9.84 4.97
C GLY A 77 -4.79 9.46 4.05
N ALA A 78 -5.00 9.50 2.73
CA ALA A 78 -3.95 9.44 1.72
C ALA A 78 -3.73 10.84 1.16
N HIS A 79 -2.51 11.35 1.31
CA HIS A 79 -2.08 12.62 0.71
C HIS A 79 -1.29 12.42 -0.59
N ALA A 80 -0.92 11.18 -0.90
CA ALA A 80 -0.26 10.82 -2.13
C ALA A 80 -1.08 9.72 -2.81
N TYR A 81 -1.81 10.10 -3.86
CA TYR A 81 -2.56 9.19 -4.70
C TYR A 81 -2.59 9.68 -6.14
N ILE A 82 -2.87 8.77 -7.07
CA ILE A 82 -3.19 9.09 -8.45
C ILE A 82 -4.26 8.14 -8.98
N THR A 83 -5.04 8.59 -9.95
CA THR A 83 -5.84 7.71 -10.81
C THR A 83 -5.55 8.05 -12.26
N ARG A 84 -5.05 7.08 -13.02
CA ARG A 84 -4.66 7.24 -14.43
C ARG A 84 -5.23 6.14 -15.29
N GLU A 85 -5.45 6.45 -16.56
CA GLU A 85 -5.77 5.45 -17.57
C GLU A 85 -4.60 5.28 -18.53
N TYR A 86 -4.22 4.04 -18.79
CA TYR A 86 -3.18 3.66 -19.74
C TYR A 86 -3.77 2.82 -20.87
N MET A 87 -3.48 3.18 -22.12
CA MET A 87 -3.81 2.41 -23.31
C MET A 87 -2.71 1.40 -23.60
N ASP A 88 -3.08 0.14 -23.80
CA ASP A 88 -2.23 -0.86 -24.45
C ASP A 88 -2.16 -0.59 -25.95
N THR A 89 -1.01 -0.12 -26.42
CA THR A 89 -0.77 0.23 -27.83
C THR A 89 -0.81 -0.97 -28.78
N ARG A 90 -0.86 -2.20 -28.26
CA ARG A 90 -0.99 -3.44 -29.05
C ARG A 90 -2.45 -3.76 -29.41
N LYS A 91 -3.42 -3.13 -28.75
CA LYS A 91 -4.87 -3.39 -28.91
C LYS A 91 -5.56 -2.25 -29.65
N ALA A 92 -6.68 -2.55 -30.31
CA ALA A 92 -7.48 -1.51 -30.94
C ALA A 92 -8.29 -0.74 -29.89
N LYS A 93 -8.56 0.54 -30.17
CA LYS A 93 -9.39 1.37 -29.30
C LYS A 93 -10.80 0.76 -29.22
N GLY A 94 -11.23 0.39 -28.01
CA GLY A 94 -12.53 -0.23 -27.75
C GLY A 94 -12.46 -1.73 -27.48
N ASP A 95 -11.32 -2.39 -27.72
CA ASP A 95 -11.16 -3.78 -27.34
C ASP A 95 -11.24 -3.94 -25.79
N PRO A 96 -11.90 -4.99 -25.28
CA PRO A 96 -11.89 -5.30 -23.85
C PRO A 96 -10.47 -5.35 -23.28
N GLY A 97 -10.22 -4.54 -22.25
CA GLY A 97 -8.93 -4.43 -21.60
C GLY A 97 -7.86 -3.75 -22.45
N ALA A 98 -8.23 -2.97 -23.47
CA ALA A 98 -7.32 -2.05 -24.16
C ALA A 98 -6.91 -0.88 -23.25
N VAL A 99 -7.80 -0.46 -22.35
CA VAL A 99 -7.52 0.58 -21.36
C VAL A 99 -7.42 -0.06 -19.97
N MET A 100 -6.37 0.30 -19.24
CA MET A 100 -6.17 -0.04 -17.84
C MET A 100 -6.34 1.22 -17.00
N ARG A 101 -7.34 1.24 -16.12
CA ARG A 101 -7.42 2.26 -15.06
C ARG A 101 -6.59 1.79 -13.88
N LEU A 102 -5.59 2.60 -13.51
CA LEU A 102 -4.69 2.38 -12.39
C LEU A 102 -4.99 3.43 -11.32
N HIS A 103 -5.31 2.97 -10.12
CA HIS A 103 -5.43 3.82 -8.94
C HIS A 103 -4.38 3.39 -7.91
N ILE A 104 -3.59 4.35 -7.44
CA ILE A 104 -2.55 4.14 -6.43
C ILE A 104 -2.81 5.11 -5.29
N ALA A 105 -2.75 4.62 -4.05
CA ALA A 105 -2.85 5.44 -2.86
C ALA A 105 -1.82 4.99 -1.83
N TYR A 106 -0.98 5.92 -1.38
CA TYR A 106 0.11 5.71 -0.45
C TYR A 106 -0.23 6.23 0.95
N PHE A 107 0.11 5.43 1.96
CA PHE A 107 -0.18 5.69 3.36
C PHE A 107 1.06 5.41 4.20
N THR A 108 1.30 6.26 5.20
CA THR A 108 2.45 6.09 6.10
C THR A 108 2.19 6.72 7.47
N GLY A 109 2.85 6.21 8.51
CA GLY A 109 2.83 6.79 9.87
C GLY A 109 1.50 6.66 10.63
N THR A 110 0.42 6.16 10.00
CA THR A 110 -0.93 6.11 10.57
C THR A 110 -1.49 4.67 10.55
N PRO A 111 -1.09 3.81 11.50
CA PRO A 111 -1.51 2.40 11.52
C PRO A 111 -3.01 2.21 11.80
N ASP A 112 -3.68 3.19 12.40
CA ASP A 112 -5.08 3.13 12.80
C ASP A 112 -6.08 3.50 11.67
N MET A 113 -5.59 3.81 10.47
CA MET A 113 -6.46 4.21 9.36
C MET A 113 -7.31 3.06 8.83
N VAL A 114 -8.53 3.40 8.41
CA VAL A 114 -9.41 2.47 7.71
C VAL A 114 -8.86 2.21 6.32
N ILE A 115 -8.47 0.97 6.06
CA ILE A 115 -7.99 0.55 4.73
C ILE A 115 -9.19 0.46 3.78
N HIS A 116 -9.29 1.42 2.87
CA HIS A 116 -10.31 1.46 1.83
C HIS A 116 -10.03 0.41 0.75
N VAL A 117 -11.02 -0.45 0.48
CA VAL A 117 -10.93 -1.52 -0.51
C VAL A 117 -12.13 -1.52 -1.45
N PRO A 118 -11.95 -1.98 -2.71
CA PRO A 118 -13.02 -2.03 -3.70
C PRO A 118 -14.34 -2.63 -3.22
N GLU A 119 -14.31 -3.73 -2.46
CA GLU A 119 -15.56 -4.38 -2.05
C GLU A 119 -16.40 -3.53 -1.10
N VAL A 120 -15.77 -2.63 -0.35
CA VAL A 120 -16.47 -1.69 0.52
C VAL A 120 -16.83 -0.43 -0.26
N CYS A 121 -15.85 0.12 -0.99
CA CYS A 121 -16.00 1.41 -1.67
C CYS A 121 -17.02 1.34 -2.81
N TYR A 122 -16.95 0.36 -3.72
CA TYR A 122 -17.90 0.28 -4.83
C TYR A 122 -19.32 0.00 -4.35
N ILE A 123 -19.49 -0.88 -3.36
CA ILE A 123 -20.81 -1.19 -2.77
C ILE A 123 -21.39 0.04 -2.07
N ALA A 124 -20.58 0.80 -1.33
CA ALA A 124 -21.01 2.05 -0.71
C ALA A 124 -21.47 3.10 -1.75
N HIS A 125 -20.91 3.07 -2.97
CA HIS A 125 -21.34 3.91 -4.10
C HIS A 125 -22.46 3.28 -4.94
N GLY A 126 -23.20 2.31 -4.40
CA GLY A 126 -24.40 1.75 -5.04
C GLY A 126 -24.14 0.64 -6.06
N ALA A 127 -22.92 0.10 -6.13
CA ALA A 127 -22.64 -1.09 -6.92
C ALA A 127 -23.17 -2.36 -6.24
N GLN A 128 -23.51 -3.36 -7.06
CA GLN A 128 -23.75 -4.72 -6.58
C GLN A 128 -22.49 -5.54 -6.82
N GLY A 129 -21.93 -6.10 -5.75
CA GLY A 129 -20.70 -6.87 -5.78
C GLY A 129 -20.93 -8.37 -5.65
N GLN A 130 -20.06 -9.16 -6.28
CA GLN A 130 -19.90 -10.57 -5.97
C GLN A 130 -18.84 -10.77 -4.87
N LYS A 131 -18.72 -11.97 -4.31
CA LYS A 131 -17.64 -12.28 -3.37
C LYS A 131 -16.28 -12.04 -4.04
N SER A 132 -15.37 -11.39 -3.33
CA SER A 132 -13.97 -11.27 -3.77
C SER A 132 -13.15 -12.50 -3.47
N GLU A 133 -12.18 -12.77 -4.32
CA GLU A 133 -11.32 -13.93 -4.25
C GLU A 133 -9.86 -13.50 -4.25
N LEU A 134 -9.04 -14.23 -3.51
CA LEU A 134 -7.59 -14.01 -3.48
C LEU A 134 -6.94 -14.98 -4.47
N GLN A 135 -6.23 -14.43 -5.45
CA GLN A 135 -5.49 -15.19 -6.44
C GLN A 135 -4.04 -14.70 -6.48
N THR A 136 -3.11 -15.61 -6.25
CA THR A 136 -1.68 -15.32 -6.46
C THR A 136 -1.36 -15.47 -7.94
N VAL A 137 -0.87 -14.39 -8.55
CA VAL A 137 -0.35 -14.41 -9.91
C VAL A 137 1.17 -14.32 -9.90
N ARG A 138 1.81 -15.10 -10.75
CA ARG A 138 3.24 -14.93 -11.03
C ARG A 138 3.40 -13.98 -12.22
N LEU A 139 4.18 -12.92 -12.03
CA LEU A 139 4.48 -11.98 -13.09
C LEU A 139 5.66 -12.49 -13.94
N ASP A 140 5.41 -12.61 -15.24
CA ASP A 140 6.40 -13.05 -16.23
C ASP A 140 6.80 -11.86 -17.09
N SER A 141 7.86 -11.16 -16.69
CA SER A 141 8.37 -9.98 -17.40
C SER A 141 9.87 -10.12 -17.67
N PRO A 142 10.36 -9.76 -18.87
CA PRO A 142 11.79 -9.73 -19.17
C PRO A 142 12.53 -8.67 -18.34
N LEU A 143 11.81 -7.73 -17.73
CA LEU A 143 12.37 -6.72 -16.83
C LEU A 143 12.82 -7.32 -15.50
N PHE A 144 12.40 -8.55 -15.17
CA PHE A 144 12.58 -9.14 -13.86
C PHE A 144 13.73 -10.14 -13.86
N GLN A 145 14.63 -9.99 -12.89
CA GLN A 145 15.75 -10.88 -12.63
C GLN A 145 15.66 -11.37 -11.18
N ASP A 146 15.55 -12.69 -11.01
CA ASP A 146 15.46 -13.28 -9.67
C ASP A 146 16.79 -13.13 -8.92
N ARG A 147 16.70 -12.78 -7.64
CA ARG A 147 17.86 -12.66 -6.75
C ARG A 147 17.92 -13.86 -5.80
N PRO A 148 19.12 -14.25 -5.31
CA PRO A 148 19.27 -15.38 -4.38
C PRO A 148 18.54 -15.21 -3.04
N ASP A 149 18.22 -13.98 -2.64
CA ASP A 149 17.51 -13.64 -1.41
C ASP A 149 15.97 -13.75 -1.55
N GLY A 150 15.48 -14.26 -2.68
CA GLY A 150 14.05 -14.43 -2.97
C GLY A 150 13.35 -13.16 -3.48
N LYS A 151 14.08 -12.04 -3.61
CA LYS A 151 13.58 -10.81 -4.21
C LYS A 151 13.82 -10.78 -5.71
N VAL A 152 13.38 -9.70 -6.35
CA VAL A 152 13.50 -9.53 -7.79
C VAL A 152 14.16 -8.19 -8.05
N ALA A 153 15.25 -8.18 -8.81
CA ALA A 153 15.80 -6.98 -9.40
C ALA A 153 15.02 -6.63 -10.67
N ALA A 154 14.70 -5.35 -10.84
CA ALA A 154 14.14 -4.83 -12.07
C ALA A 154 14.76 -3.47 -12.40
N THR A 155 14.52 -3.00 -13.62
CA THR A 155 14.96 -1.68 -14.09
C THR A 155 13.75 -0.94 -14.64
N THR A 156 13.61 0.34 -14.28
CA THR A 156 12.57 1.21 -14.84
C THR A 156 12.85 1.50 -16.32
N ALA A 157 11.85 2.02 -17.03
CA ALA A 157 12.00 2.53 -18.39
C ALA A 157 13.06 3.64 -18.48
N GLY A 158 13.25 4.41 -17.40
CA GLY A 158 14.29 5.42 -17.26
C GLY A 158 15.69 4.88 -16.93
N GLY A 159 15.85 3.56 -16.73
CA GLY A 159 17.13 2.93 -16.43
C GLY A 159 17.47 2.85 -14.93
N SER A 160 16.58 3.27 -14.03
CA SER A 160 16.82 3.22 -12.59
C SER A 160 16.65 1.80 -12.06
N PRO A 161 17.59 1.28 -11.24
CA PRO A 161 17.42 -0.02 -10.61
C PRO A 161 16.34 0.06 -9.51
N VAL A 162 15.55 -1.00 -9.39
CA VAL A 162 14.52 -1.13 -8.35
C VAL A 162 14.43 -2.57 -7.86
N THR A 163 14.18 -2.72 -6.57
CA THR A 163 13.92 -4.01 -5.93
C THR A 163 12.41 -4.24 -5.81
N ILE A 164 11.93 -5.35 -6.35
CA ILE A 164 10.56 -5.83 -6.24
C ILE A 164 10.52 -6.95 -5.18
N PRO A 165 9.55 -6.95 -4.24
CA PRO A 165 9.44 -7.94 -3.17
C PRO A 165 9.41 -9.41 -3.62
N SER A 166 8.67 -9.71 -4.69
CA SER A 166 8.48 -11.05 -5.24
C SER A 166 7.85 -10.95 -6.64
N ARG A 167 8.00 -11.99 -7.47
CA ARG A 167 7.18 -12.14 -8.70
C ARG A 167 5.75 -12.58 -8.41
N GLU A 168 5.51 -13.11 -7.22
CA GLU A 168 4.19 -13.57 -6.80
C GLU A 168 3.40 -12.41 -6.18
N VAL A 169 2.39 -11.95 -6.91
CA VAL A 169 1.50 -10.88 -6.47
C VAL A 169 0.16 -11.47 -6.03
N PRO A 170 -0.22 -11.32 -4.76
CA PRO A 170 -1.50 -11.78 -4.24
C PRO A 170 -2.61 -10.79 -4.61
N LEU A 171 -3.18 -10.93 -5.81
CA LEU A 171 -4.28 -10.09 -6.29
C LEU A 171 -5.59 -10.48 -5.63
N ARG A 172 -6.30 -9.50 -5.08
CA ARG A 172 -7.71 -9.66 -4.74
C ARG A 172 -8.56 -9.23 -5.92
N VAL A 173 -9.46 -10.10 -6.36
CA VAL A 173 -10.27 -9.95 -7.57
C VAL A 173 -11.72 -9.77 -7.14
N PHE A 174 -12.36 -8.70 -7.60
CA PHE A 174 -13.72 -8.34 -7.23
C PHE A 174 -14.53 -7.94 -8.47
N ASN A 175 -15.67 -8.60 -8.65
CA ASN A 175 -16.61 -8.27 -9.71
C ASN A 175 -17.76 -7.44 -9.14
N PHE A 176 -18.13 -6.42 -9.88
CA PHE A 176 -19.24 -5.56 -9.52
C PHE A 176 -19.99 -5.09 -10.77
N ALA A 177 -21.22 -4.62 -10.57
CA ALA A 177 -22.00 -3.92 -11.57
C ALA A 177 -22.59 -2.64 -10.94
N GLN A 178 -22.52 -1.53 -11.67
CA GLN A 178 -23.00 -0.23 -11.18
C GLN A 178 -24.53 -0.13 -11.36
N GLY A 179 -25.30 -0.22 -10.27
CA GLY A 179 -26.76 -0.27 -10.34
C GLY A 179 -27.31 -1.51 -11.07
N ASN A 180 -28.62 -1.56 -11.32
CA ASN A 180 -29.30 -2.75 -11.88
C ASN A 180 -29.03 -2.98 -13.38
N ALA A 181 -28.52 -1.97 -14.10
CA ALA A 181 -28.28 -2.02 -15.55
C ALA A 181 -26.82 -1.71 -15.92
N GLY A 182 -25.93 -1.64 -14.93
CA GLY A 182 -24.51 -1.38 -15.20
C GLY A 182 -23.84 -2.59 -15.84
N GLU A 183 -22.98 -2.33 -16.82
CA GLU A 183 -22.10 -3.34 -17.37
C GLU A 183 -21.22 -3.92 -16.26
N PRO A 184 -21.14 -5.25 -16.11
CA PRO A 184 -20.28 -5.88 -15.13
C PRO A 184 -18.80 -5.52 -15.40
N ALA A 185 -18.06 -5.28 -14.33
CA ALA A 185 -16.64 -5.00 -14.37
C ALA A 185 -15.89 -5.83 -13.34
N THR A 186 -14.61 -6.09 -13.61
CA THR A 186 -13.69 -6.69 -12.65
C THR A 186 -12.65 -5.66 -12.26
N VAL A 187 -12.53 -5.40 -10.95
CA VAL A 187 -11.42 -4.66 -10.37
C VAL A 187 -10.54 -5.62 -9.60
N THR A 188 -9.22 -5.40 -9.68
CA THR A 188 -8.25 -6.15 -8.88
C THR A 188 -7.40 -5.20 -8.08
N TYR A 189 -6.88 -5.67 -6.95
CA TYR A 189 -5.96 -4.86 -6.17
C TYR A 189 -5.09 -5.71 -5.26
N PHE A 190 -3.99 -5.11 -4.81
CA PHE A 190 -3.12 -5.64 -3.76
C PHE A 190 -2.45 -4.47 -3.04
N PHE A 191 -1.61 -4.78 -2.07
CA PHE A 191 -0.84 -3.81 -1.32
C PHE A 191 0.65 -4.10 -1.40
N ALA A 192 1.45 -3.04 -1.52
CA ALA A 192 2.87 -3.07 -1.22
C ALA A 192 3.08 -2.44 0.16
N ALA A 193 3.59 -3.18 1.13
CA ALA A 193 3.75 -2.73 2.51
C ALA A 193 5.06 -3.27 3.10
N ASN A 194 5.89 -2.37 3.65
CA ASN A 194 7.20 -2.69 4.23
C ASN A 194 7.98 -3.76 3.44
N GLY A 195 8.14 -3.53 2.13
CA GLY A 195 8.90 -4.42 1.25
C GLY A 195 8.27 -5.80 0.98
N SER A 196 6.96 -5.96 1.18
CA SER A 196 6.20 -7.19 0.90
C SER A 196 4.91 -6.90 0.12
N PHE A 197 4.43 -7.88 -0.64
CA PHE A 197 3.10 -7.82 -1.25
C PHE A 197 2.04 -8.54 -0.41
N MET A 198 0.85 -7.94 -0.34
CA MET A 198 -0.27 -8.44 0.47
C MET A 198 -1.59 -8.28 -0.27
N GLY A 199 -2.44 -9.30 -0.22
CA GLY A 199 -3.76 -9.26 -0.85
C GLY A 199 -4.92 -8.99 0.11
N THR A 200 -4.64 -8.75 1.40
CA THR A 200 -5.69 -8.54 2.40
C THR A 200 -5.35 -7.41 3.38
N THR A 201 -6.38 -6.69 3.81
CA THR A 201 -6.27 -5.60 4.79
C THR A 201 -5.80 -6.11 6.15
N THR A 202 -6.20 -7.32 6.54
CA THR A 202 -5.73 -7.96 7.79
C THR A 202 -4.22 -8.13 7.82
N ARG A 203 -3.61 -8.58 6.71
CA ARG A 203 -2.15 -8.74 6.65
C ARG A 203 -1.43 -7.40 6.71
N VAL A 204 -1.97 -6.38 6.03
CA VAL A 204 -1.44 -5.01 6.11
C VAL A 204 -1.50 -4.52 7.57
N ARG A 205 -2.65 -4.67 8.24
CA ARG A 205 -2.81 -4.31 9.66
C ARG A 205 -1.79 -5.03 10.55
N THR A 206 -1.66 -6.34 10.41
CA THR A 206 -0.67 -7.11 11.20
C THR A 206 0.75 -6.57 11.00
N LEU A 207 1.12 -6.19 9.78
CA LEU A 207 2.44 -5.65 9.51
C LEU A 207 2.62 -4.22 10.07
N VAL A 208 1.66 -3.33 9.88
CA VAL A 208 1.81 -1.94 10.38
C VAL A 208 1.79 -1.86 11.92
N PHE A 209 1.28 -2.89 12.60
CA PHE A 209 1.34 -3.03 14.06
C PHE A 209 2.55 -3.83 14.55
N ASP A 210 3.47 -4.28 13.68
CA ASP A 210 4.69 -4.98 14.11
C ASP A 210 5.60 -4.02 14.89
N VAL A 211 5.68 -4.18 16.21
CA VAL A 211 6.41 -3.29 17.11
C VAL A 211 7.91 -3.19 16.84
N ARG A 212 8.48 -4.10 16.05
CA ARG A 212 9.91 -4.11 15.70
C ARG A 212 10.25 -3.11 14.59
N ASP A 213 9.27 -2.74 13.77
CA ASP A 213 9.48 -1.81 12.67
C ASP A 213 9.26 -0.36 13.14
N LYS A 214 10.30 0.48 13.00
CA LYS A 214 10.23 1.92 13.27
C LYS A 214 9.30 2.67 12.33
N TYR A 215 9.37 2.29 11.06
CA TYR A 215 8.61 2.90 9.97
C TYR A 215 7.50 1.96 9.53
N ALA A 216 6.39 2.53 9.07
CA ALA A 216 5.33 1.75 8.44
C ALA A 216 4.82 2.50 7.23
N TYR A 217 4.74 1.80 6.11
CA TYR A 217 3.98 2.25 4.96
C TYR A 217 3.16 1.10 4.38
N TRP A 218 2.10 1.49 3.69
CA TRP A 218 1.42 0.61 2.76
C TRP A 218 0.90 1.43 1.59
N CYS A 219 0.94 0.83 0.42
CA CYS A 219 0.46 1.41 -0.81
C CYS A 219 -0.60 0.48 -1.38
N LYS A 220 -1.80 0.98 -1.65
CA LYS A 220 -2.80 0.25 -2.43
C LYS A 220 -2.48 0.43 -3.90
N ILE A 221 -2.42 -0.69 -4.62
CA ILE A 221 -2.33 -0.71 -6.09
C ILE A 221 -3.61 -1.38 -6.58
N GLU A 222 -4.46 -0.61 -7.24
CA GLU A 222 -5.76 -1.02 -7.74
C GLU A 222 -5.81 -0.86 -9.27
N THR A 223 -6.28 -1.89 -9.95
CA THR A 223 -6.31 -1.96 -11.41
C THR A 223 -7.69 -2.41 -11.89
N LEU A 224 -8.18 -1.76 -12.93
CA LEU A 224 -9.45 -2.07 -13.58
C LEU A 224 -9.22 -2.11 -15.10
N PRO A 225 -9.13 -3.31 -15.71
CA PRO A 225 -9.13 -3.46 -17.16
C PRO A 225 -10.50 -3.11 -17.71
N VAL A 226 -10.61 -1.96 -18.37
CA VAL A 226 -11.89 -1.40 -18.83
C VAL A 226 -12.55 -2.34 -19.84
N GLY A 227 -13.85 -2.58 -19.65
CA GLY A 227 -14.64 -3.47 -20.52
C GLY A 227 -14.40 -4.97 -20.29
N VAL A 228 -13.69 -5.37 -19.23
CA VAL A 228 -13.46 -6.79 -18.90
C VAL A 228 -14.27 -7.20 -17.68
N ALA A 229 -15.31 -8.01 -17.94
CA ALA A 229 -16.16 -8.60 -16.90
C ALA A 229 -15.66 -9.98 -16.43
N ASP A 230 -14.99 -10.74 -17.29
CA ASP A 230 -14.50 -12.07 -16.93
C ASP A 230 -13.29 -11.99 -15.98
N ARG A 231 -13.34 -12.75 -14.89
CA ARG A 231 -12.29 -12.73 -13.85
C ARG A 231 -10.94 -13.18 -14.40
N GLN A 232 -10.93 -14.28 -15.16
CA GLN A 232 -9.68 -14.86 -15.64
C GLN A 232 -9.02 -13.94 -16.68
N GLN A 233 -9.81 -13.40 -17.61
CA GLN A 233 -9.35 -12.40 -18.56
C GLN A 233 -8.84 -11.13 -17.88
N ALA A 234 -9.52 -10.66 -16.82
CA ALA A 234 -9.09 -9.48 -16.07
C ALA A 234 -7.75 -9.73 -15.38
N VAL A 235 -7.60 -10.86 -14.71
CA VAL A 235 -6.36 -11.26 -14.02
C VAL A 235 -5.20 -11.37 -15.01
N GLU A 236 -5.42 -11.96 -16.18
CA GLU A 236 -4.41 -12.04 -17.23
C GLU A 236 -4.00 -10.66 -17.74
N THR A 237 -4.98 -9.80 -18.04
CA THR A 237 -4.74 -8.43 -18.50
C THR A 237 -3.96 -7.61 -17.46
N VAL A 238 -4.30 -7.77 -16.18
CA VAL A 238 -3.60 -7.12 -15.07
C VAL A 238 -2.19 -7.70 -14.89
N ARG A 239 -2.01 -9.02 -15.04
CA ARG A 239 -0.69 -9.68 -14.95
C ARG A 239 0.27 -9.09 -15.98
N GLU A 240 -0.15 -8.97 -17.24
CA GLU A 240 0.66 -8.35 -18.29
C GLU A 240 0.98 -6.88 -17.96
N PHE A 241 -0.04 -6.11 -17.55
CA PHE A 241 0.14 -4.71 -17.19
C PHE A 241 1.15 -4.52 -16.05
N LEU A 242 1.00 -5.27 -14.96
CA LEU A 242 1.91 -5.21 -13.83
C LEU A 242 3.33 -5.68 -14.19
N GLY A 243 3.49 -6.57 -15.17
CA GLY A 243 4.80 -6.94 -15.69
C GLY A 243 5.61 -5.76 -16.23
N ALA A 244 4.94 -4.71 -16.74
CA ALA A 244 5.57 -3.49 -17.21
C ALA A 244 5.51 -2.35 -16.19
N ALA A 245 4.39 -2.20 -15.47
CA ALA A 245 4.15 -1.06 -14.57
C ALA A 245 4.85 -1.19 -13.21
N LEU A 246 5.05 -2.42 -12.70
CA LEU A 246 5.50 -2.63 -11.33
C LEU A 246 6.89 -2.03 -11.02
N PRO A 247 7.90 -2.08 -11.91
CA PRO A 247 9.15 -1.35 -11.72
C PRO A 247 8.95 0.15 -11.47
N GLU A 248 8.08 0.78 -12.26
CA GLU A 248 7.80 2.22 -12.17
C GLU A 248 7.09 2.58 -10.87
N ILE A 249 6.12 1.75 -10.47
CA ILE A 249 5.41 1.92 -9.19
C ILE A 249 6.40 1.77 -8.03
N MET A 250 7.20 0.70 -8.04
CA MET A 250 8.17 0.42 -6.98
C MET A 250 9.28 1.47 -6.92
N ALA A 251 9.61 2.13 -8.02
CA ALA A 251 10.55 3.26 -8.06
C ALA A 251 10.07 4.43 -7.20
N CYS A 252 8.75 4.64 -7.10
CA CYS A 252 8.17 5.68 -6.25
C CYS A 252 8.17 5.32 -4.76
N LEU A 253 7.98 4.03 -4.45
CA LEU A 253 7.84 3.57 -3.08
C LEU A 253 9.19 3.54 -2.34
N PRO A 254 9.18 3.59 -0.99
CA PRO A 254 10.40 3.45 -0.20
C PRO A 254 11.15 2.16 -0.52
N ASP A 255 12.48 2.25 -0.65
CA ASP A 255 13.31 1.06 -0.75
C ASP A 255 13.47 0.43 0.63
N TRP A 256 12.73 -0.66 0.86
CA TRP A 256 12.73 -1.32 2.16
C TRP A 256 14.05 -2.03 2.49
N GLU A 257 14.94 -2.26 1.52
CA GLU A 257 16.29 -2.76 1.80
C GLU A 257 17.12 -1.67 2.46
N GLU A 258 17.07 -0.45 1.93
CA GLU A 258 17.73 0.73 2.49
C GLU A 258 17.22 1.04 3.90
N VAL A 259 15.90 0.95 4.10
CA VAL A 259 15.28 1.16 5.41
C VAL A 259 15.78 0.14 6.43
N LYS A 260 15.75 -1.16 6.08
CA LYS A 260 16.22 -2.23 6.98
C LYS A 260 17.72 -2.18 7.23
N ALA A 261 18.49 -1.64 6.28
CA ALA A 261 19.92 -1.44 6.46
C ALA A 261 20.27 -0.17 7.26
N GLY A 262 19.27 0.60 7.73
CA GLY A 262 19.48 1.82 8.49
C GLY A 262 20.02 2.99 7.66
N ARG A 263 19.90 2.93 6.33
CA ARG A 263 20.32 4.01 5.40
C ARG A 263 19.22 5.05 5.14
N TYR A 264 18.05 4.88 5.77
CA TYR A 264 16.94 5.83 5.75
C TYR A 264 16.76 6.52 7.14
N PRO A 265 16.44 7.83 7.19
CA PRO A 265 16.36 8.75 6.06
C PRO A 265 17.75 8.97 5.46
N VAL A 266 17.81 9.15 4.13
CA VAL A 266 19.06 9.53 3.46
C VAL A 266 19.50 10.85 4.09
N GLN A 267 20.59 10.83 4.85
CA GLN A 267 21.14 12.07 5.39
C GLN A 267 21.56 12.93 4.19
N PRO A 268 21.14 14.19 4.11
CA PRO A 268 21.64 15.08 3.07
C PRO A 268 23.17 15.10 3.19
N ALA A 269 23.86 14.97 2.05
CA ALA A 269 25.30 15.17 2.02
C ALA A 269 25.57 16.54 2.65
N ILE A 270 26.38 16.57 3.71
CA ILE A 270 26.83 17.82 4.30
C ILE A 270 27.75 18.46 3.24
N GLU A 271 27.21 19.43 2.50
CA GLU A 271 28.02 20.36 1.69
C GLU A 271 28.81 21.31 2.59
#